data_AF-X0W1E8-F1
#
_entry.id   AF-X0W1E8-F1
#
_cell.length_a   1.000
_cell.length_b   1.000
_cell.length_c   1.000
_cell.angle_alpha   90.00
_cell.angle_beta   90.00
_cell.angle_gamma   90.00
#
_symmetry.space_group_name_H-M   'P 1'
#
loop_
_entity.id
_entity.type
_entity.pdbx_description
1 polymer ?
#
loop_
_entity_poly.entity_id
_entity_poly.type
_entity_poly.pdbx_seq_one_letter_code
_entity_poly.pdbx_strand_id
1 'polypeptide(L)'
;MEKTLVLIKPDALKRGLVGEIISRFERVGLGLEEMKIVNATTKIVKQHYPDNKNWIRSVGKKTVDAYKKYNLNITEDLGTDDVLEVGKLVRKWLIQHLTSGPVIAL
;
A
#
# COMPACT_ATOMS: atom_id res chain seq x y z
N MET A 1 25.52 -5.78 -4.11
CA MET A 1 24.36 -5.56 -4.99
C MET A 1 23.12 -5.52 -4.12
N GLU A 2 22.35 -4.43 -4.16
CA GLU A 2 21.14 -4.27 -3.37
C GLU A 2 19.90 -4.72 -4.16
N LYS A 3 18.85 -5.14 -3.47
CA LYS A 3 17.58 -5.57 -4.05
C LYS A 3 16.42 -4.92 -3.31
N THR A 4 15.37 -4.57 -4.02
CA THR A 4 14.13 -4.03 -3.45
C THR A 4 12.93 -4.72 -4.08
N LEU A 5 11.88 -4.93 -3.28
CA LEU A 5 10.60 -5.46 -3.75
C LEU A 5 9.70 -4.30 -4.21
N VAL A 6 9.08 -4.45 -5.38
CA VAL A 6 8.04 -3.56 -5.89
C VAL A 6 6.76 -4.37 -6.12
N LEU A 7 5.64 -3.86 -5.60
CA LEU A 7 4.32 -4.46 -5.82
C LEU A 7 3.47 -3.55 -6.71
N ILE A 8 3.12 -4.04 -7.91
CA ILE A 8 2.11 -3.42 -8.76
C ILE A 8 0.74 -3.91 -8.28
N LYS A 9 -0.04 -2.98 -7.73
CA LYS A 9 -1.36 -3.25 -7.13
C LYS A 9 -2.42 -3.63 -8.18
N PRO A 10 -3.55 -4.24 -7.75
CA PRO A 10 -4.53 -4.80 -8.70
C PRO A 10 -5.14 -3.76 -9.65
N ASP A 11 -5.29 -2.52 -9.20
CA ASP A 11 -5.81 -1.41 -10.01
C ASP A 11 -4.88 -1.03 -11.18
N ALA A 12 -3.57 -1.02 -10.96
CA ALA A 12 -2.59 -0.73 -12.01
C ALA A 12 -2.53 -1.87 -13.04
N LEU A 13 -2.67 -3.12 -12.60
CA LEU A 13 -2.77 -4.27 -13.49
C LEU A 13 -4.05 -4.22 -14.33
N LYS A 14 -5.20 -3.95 -13.71
CA LYS A 14 -6.49 -3.79 -14.40
C LYS A 14 -6.47 -2.68 -15.45
N ARG A 15 -5.67 -1.64 -15.24
CA ARG A 15 -5.48 -0.51 -16.16
C ARG A 15 -4.41 -0.75 -17.23
N GLY A 16 -3.74 -1.91 -17.23
CA GLY A 16 -2.71 -2.22 -18.22
C GLY A 16 -1.42 -1.41 -18.07
N LEU A 17 -1.10 -0.92 -16.86
CA LEU A 17 0.05 -0.01 -16.63
C LEU A 17 1.39 -0.72 -16.39
N VAL A 18 1.41 -2.05 -16.45
CA VAL A 18 2.59 -2.87 -16.08
C VAL A 18 3.81 -2.52 -16.94
N GLY A 19 3.65 -2.47 -18.27
CA GLY A 19 4.73 -2.17 -19.20
C GLY A 19 5.32 -0.78 -18.96
N GLU A 20 4.48 0.24 -18.78
CA GLU A 20 4.91 1.61 -18.50
C GLU A 20 5.70 1.71 -17.18
N ILE A 21 5.27 0.98 -16.14
CA ILE A 21 5.98 0.95 -14.85
C ILE A 21 7.35 0.29 -15.00
N ILE A 22 7.42 -0.87 -15.66
CA ILE A 22 8.68 -1.61 -15.90
C ILE A 22 9.66 -0.74 -16.71
N SER A 23 9.20 -0.13 -17.80
CA SER A 23 10.04 0.71 -18.65
C SER A 23 10.67 1.90 -17.91
N ARG A 24 10.04 2.39 -16.82
CA ARG A 24 10.63 3.45 -16.00
C ARG A 24 11.81 2.95 -15.16
N PHE A 25 11.72 1.74 -14.61
CA PHE A 25 12.83 1.14 -13.86
C PHE A 25 14.01 0.80 -14.76
N GLU A 26 13.75 0.19 -15.92
CA GLU A 26 14.81 -0.15 -16.89
C GLU A 26 15.51 1.10 -17.44
N ARG A 27 14.77 2.18 -17.70
CA ARG A 27 15.33 3.43 -18.23
C ARG A 27 16.34 4.10 -17.30
N VAL A 28 16.21 3.92 -15.99
CA VAL A 28 17.17 4.43 -15.00
C VAL A 28 18.27 3.41 -14.68
N GLY A 29 18.32 2.29 -15.41
CA GLY A 29 19.35 1.26 -15.28
C GLY A 29 19.12 0.22 -14.19
N LEU A 30 17.91 0.14 -13.61
CA LEU A 30 17.58 -0.92 -12.66
C LEU A 30 17.25 -2.21 -13.41
N GLY A 31 17.88 -3.31 -13.00
CA GLY A 31 17.57 -4.64 -13.52
C GLY A 31 16.38 -5.29 -12.81
N LEU A 32 15.62 -6.10 -13.55
CA LEU A 32 14.58 -6.97 -13.00
C LEU A 32 15.15 -8.37 -12.77
N GLU A 33 15.16 -8.82 -11.52
CA GLU A 33 15.68 -10.14 -11.13
C GLU A 33 14.59 -11.23 -11.19
N GLU A 34 13.38 -10.92 -10.71
CA GLU A 34 12.24 -11.84 -10.68
C GLU A 34 10.95 -11.05 -10.98
N MET A 35 9.98 -11.69 -11.63
CA MET A 35 8.63 -11.15 -11.79
C MET A 35 7.60 -12.27 -11.67
N LYS A 36 6.56 -12.07 -10.86
CA LYS A 36 5.44 -13.01 -10.75
C LYS A 36 4.09 -12.35 -10.50
N ILE A 37 3.05 -12.89 -11.11
CA ILE A 37 1.66 -12.57 -10.76
C ILE A 37 1.27 -13.41 -9.53
N VAL A 38 0.76 -12.75 -8.50
CA VAL A 38 0.40 -13.38 -7.22
C VAL A 38 -1.03 -13.00 -6.85
N ASN A 39 -1.86 -14.01 -6.58
CA ASN A 39 -3.12 -13.82 -5.86
C ASN A 39 -2.84 -13.93 -4.37
N ALA A 40 -2.50 -12.81 -3.73
CA ALA A 40 -2.03 -12.80 -2.36
C ALA A 40 -3.17 -13.12 -1.38
N THR A 41 -2.98 -14.11 -0.51
CA THR A 41 -3.95 -14.40 0.55
C THR A 41 -3.92 -13.33 1.63
N THR A 42 -5.04 -13.10 2.31
CA THR A 42 -5.12 -12.19 3.47
C THR A 42 -4.06 -12.49 4.53
N LYS A 43 -3.69 -13.76 4.72
CA LYS A 43 -2.64 -14.17 5.65
C LYS A 43 -1.28 -13.58 5.28
N ILE A 44 -0.88 -13.69 4.01
CA ILE A 44 0.39 -13.15 3.51
C ILE A 44 0.39 -11.62 3.57
N VAL A 45 -0.71 -10.98 3.15
CA VAL A 45 -0.81 -9.51 3.16
C VAL A 45 -0.77 -8.92 4.58
N LYS A 46 -1.36 -9.62 5.57
CA LYS A 46 -1.25 -9.24 6.99
C LYS A 46 0.18 -9.29 7.53
N GLN A 47 1.04 -10.14 6.97
CA GLN A 47 2.46 -10.19 7.31
C GLN A 47 3.23 -9.07 6.61
N HIS A 48 2.83 -8.71 5.38
CA HIS A 48 3.42 -7.60 4.63
C HIS A 48 3.17 -6.23 5.31
N TYR A 49 1.96 -5.98 5.82
CA TYR A 49 1.64 -4.76 6.58
C TYR A 49 1.73 -4.99 8.09
N PRO A 50 2.75 -4.43 8.79
CA PRO A 50 2.98 -4.70 10.20
C PRO A 50 1.80 -4.32 11.09
N ASP A 51 1.56 -5.11 12.14
CA ASP A 51 0.51 -4.83 13.15
C ASP A 51 1.06 -4.18 14.43
N ASN A 52 2.34 -3.79 14.42
CA ASN A 52 2.93 -3.20 15.61
C ASN A 52 2.44 -1.76 15.81
N LYS A 53 2.32 -1.36 17.08
CA LYS A 53 1.76 -0.08 17.50
C LYS A 53 2.48 1.12 16.87
N ASN A 54 3.80 1.04 16.66
CA ASN A 54 4.59 2.13 16.10
C ASN A 54 4.25 2.37 14.63
N TRP A 55 4.16 1.30 13.84
CA TRP A 55 3.78 1.39 12.43
C TRP A 55 2.34 1.88 12.28
N ILE A 56 1.40 1.32 13.05
CA ILE A 56 -0.02 1.74 13.06
C ILE A 56 -0.14 3.23 13.40
N ARG A 57 0.55 3.70 14.44
CA ARG A 57 0.54 5.12 14.82
C ARG A 57 1.13 6.00 13.71
N SER A 58 2.19 5.56 13.05
CA SER A 58 2.83 6.30 11.96
C SER A 58 1.90 6.50 10.77
N VAL A 59 1.22 5.45 10.31
CA VAL A 59 0.27 5.56 9.19
C VAL A 59 -0.97 6.36 9.57
N GLY A 60 -1.52 6.16 10.78
CA GLY A 60 -2.65 6.93 11.27
C GLY A 60 -2.33 8.43 11.39
N LYS A 61 -1.12 8.76 11.87
CA LYS A 61 -0.67 10.15 12.00
C LYS A 61 -0.62 10.86 10.65
N LYS A 62 -0.12 10.18 9.60
CA LYS A 62 -0.10 10.74 8.24
C LYS A 62 -1.50 11.10 7.76
N THR A 63 -2.49 10.24 8.01
CA THR A 63 -3.88 10.51 7.67
C THR A 63 -4.42 11.71 8.45
N VAL A 64 -4.27 11.72 9.78
CA VAL A 64 -4.73 12.83 10.64
C VAL A 64 -4.09 14.16 10.24
N ASP A 65 -2.77 14.17 9.99
CA ASP A 65 -2.04 15.37 9.58
C ASP A 65 -2.49 15.86 8.18
N ALA A 66 -2.82 14.94 7.26
CA ALA A 66 -3.38 15.29 5.95
C ALA A 66 -4.78 15.91 6.07
N TYR A 67 -5.65 15.35 6.91
CA TYR A 67 -6.97 15.92 7.18
C TYR A 67 -6.88 17.34 7.72
N LYS A 68 -5.98 17.58 8.69
CA LYS A 68 -5.70 18.92 9.22
C LYS A 68 -5.19 19.88 8.16
N LYS A 69 -4.22 19.43 7.34
CA LYS A 69 -3.62 20.24 6.28
C LYS A 69 -4.65 20.72 5.26
N TYR A 70 -5.62 19.88 4.91
CA TYR A 70 -6.65 20.20 3.93
C TYR A 70 -7.96 20.72 4.56
N ASN A 71 -7.96 21.00 5.87
CA ASN A 71 -9.11 21.48 6.62
C ASN A 71 -10.37 20.60 6.45
N LEU A 72 -10.17 19.28 6.50
CA LEU A 72 -11.20 18.24 6.38
C LEU A 72 -11.66 17.74 7.75
N ASN A 73 -12.90 17.29 7.84
CA ASN A 73 -13.49 16.76 9.06
C ASN A 73 -13.28 15.24 9.17
N ILE A 74 -12.25 14.83 9.92
CA ILE A 74 -11.91 13.39 10.05
C ILE A 74 -12.95 12.60 10.84
N THR A 75 -13.59 13.21 11.83
CA THR A 75 -14.62 12.55 12.62
C THR A 75 -15.89 12.28 11.82
N GLU A 76 -16.21 13.15 10.86
CA GLU A 76 -17.33 12.95 9.94
C GLU A 76 -17.04 11.83 8.93
N ASP A 77 -15.84 11.82 8.33
CA ASP A 77 -15.48 10.83 7.32
C ASP A 77 -15.17 9.44 7.90
N LEU A 78 -14.45 9.41 9.03
CA LEU A 78 -13.84 8.18 9.58
C LEU A 78 -14.46 7.75 10.91
N GLY A 79 -15.31 8.58 11.53
CA GLY A 79 -15.94 8.30 12.82
C GLY A 79 -15.01 8.46 14.04
N THR A 80 -13.74 8.82 13.84
CA THR A 80 -12.74 8.95 14.91
C THR A 80 -11.58 9.85 14.46
N ASP A 81 -10.98 10.58 15.41
CA ASP A 81 -9.72 11.31 15.22
C ASP A 81 -8.55 10.66 15.99
N ASP A 82 -8.79 9.53 16.68
CA ASP A 82 -7.74 8.79 17.36
C ASP A 82 -6.75 8.20 16.35
N VAL A 83 -5.48 8.56 16.52
CA VAL A 83 -4.40 8.20 15.60
C VAL A 83 -4.25 6.68 15.46
N LEU A 84 -4.47 5.91 16.53
CA LEU A 84 -4.32 4.45 16.47
C LEU A 84 -5.52 3.79 15.78
N GLU A 85 -6.73 4.26 16.04
CA GLU A 85 -7.94 3.78 15.37
C GLU A 85 -7.90 4.07 13.88
N VAL A 86 -7.56 5.31 13.49
CA VAL A 86 -7.34 5.69 12.09
C VAL A 86 -6.27 4.80 11.45
N GLY A 87 -5.17 4.53 12.16
CA GLY A 87 -4.12 3.64 11.66
C GLY A 87 -4.59 2.19 11.41
N LYS A 88 -5.47 1.66 12.27
CA LYS A 88 -6.09 0.34 12.08
C LYS A 88 -7.02 0.32 10.88
N LEU A 89 -7.80 1.38 10.66
CA LEU A 89 -8.65 1.54 9.47
C LEU A 89 -7.79 1.54 8.19
N VAL A 90 -6.71 2.33 8.16
CA VAL A 90 -5.78 2.36 7.03
C VAL A 90 -5.20 0.98 6.74
N ARG A 91 -4.73 0.26 7.78
CA ARG A 91 -4.21 -1.11 7.60
C ARG A 91 -5.26 -2.06 7.03
N LYS A 92 -6.50 -1.98 7.51
CA LYS A 92 -7.62 -2.79 7.00
C LYS A 92 -7.83 -2.53 5.50
N TRP A 93 -7.86 -1.28 5.07
CA TRP A 93 -8.03 -0.94 3.65
C TRP A 93 -6.84 -1.38 2.79
N LEU A 94 -5.61 -1.22 3.28
CA LEU A 94 -4.41 -1.68 2.59
C LEU A 94 -4.45 -3.19 2.35
N ILE A 95 -4.89 -3.96 3.34
CA ILE A 95 -5.08 -5.41 3.21
C ILE A 95 -6.16 -5.70 2.17
N GLN A 96 -7.34 -5.09 2.31
CA GLN A 96 -8.47 -5.30 1.39
C GLN A 96 -8.11 -5.01 -0.06
N HIS A 97 -7.45 -3.88 -0.31
CA HIS A 97 -7.01 -3.47 -1.65
C HIS A 97 -6.00 -4.44 -2.25
N LEU A 98 -4.97 -4.85 -1.49
CA LEU A 98 -3.97 -5.76 -2.02
C LEU A 98 -4.51 -7.18 -2.25
N THR A 99 -5.60 -7.56 -1.57
CA THR A 99 -6.30 -8.83 -1.78
C THR A 99 -7.45 -8.76 -2.79
N SER A 100 -7.75 -7.60 -3.38
CA SER A 100 -8.92 -7.43 -4.25
C SER A 100 -8.75 -8.02 -5.65
N GLY A 101 -7.55 -8.51 -5.97
CA GLY A 101 -7.21 -9.08 -7.27
C GLY A 101 -5.73 -9.46 -7.36
N PRO A 102 -5.26 -9.89 -8.54
CA PRO A 102 -3.86 -10.24 -8.74
C PRO A 102 -2.95 -9.01 -8.58
N VAL A 103 -1.79 -9.21 -7.98
CA VAL A 103 -0.68 -8.25 -7.92
C VAL A 103 0.50 -8.77 -8.73
N ILE A 104 1.34 -7.87 -9.25
CA ILE A 104 2.66 -8.26 -9.76
C ILE A 104 3.70 -7.91 -8.71
N ALA A 105 4.50 -8.91 -8.30
CA ALA A 105 5.69 -8.72 -7.50
C ALA A 105 6.91 -8.71 -8.42
N LEU A 106 7.71 -7.64 -8.33
CA LEU A 106 8.97 -7.37 -9.02
C LEU A 106 10.10 -7.22 -7.99
#